data_AF-A0A9D9MWG8-F1
#
_entry.id   AF-A0A9D9MWG8-F1
#
_cell.length_a   1.000
_cell.length_b   1.000
_cell.length_c   1.000
_cell.angle_alpha   90.00
_cell.angle_beta   90.00
_cell.angle_gamma   90.00
#
_symmetry.space_group_name_H-M   'P 1'
#
loop_
_entity.id
_entity.type
_entity.pdbx_description
1 polymer ?
#
loop_
_entity_poly.entity_id
_entity_poly.type
_entity_poly.pdbx_seq_one_letter_code
_entity_poly.pdbx_strand_id
1 'polypeptide(L)' 'MTEFIKRFFGFKSSKEKKSDFSAFFHDASAEEQKEVLMRVIKKANEDQRKVIEKYDKQMTHVR' A
#
# COMPACT_ATOMS: atom_id res chain seq x y z
N MET A 1 -43.79 -4.05 6.52
CA MET A 1 -42.60 -3.20 6.31
C MET A 1 -41.38 -3.74 7.09
N THR A 2 -41.03 -5.02 6.91
CA THR A 2 -39.96 -5.66 7.71
C THR A 2 -38.99 -6.48 6.86
N GLU A 3 -39.36 -6.84 5.62
CA GLU A 3 -38.54 -7.68 4.73
C GLU A 3 -37.46 -6.88 3.98
N PHE A 4 -37.66 -5.58 3.76
CA PHE A 4 -36.71 -4.74 3.03
C PHE A 4 -35.45 -4.41 3.86
N ILE A 5 -35.62 -4.25 5.17
CA ILE A 5 -34.53 -3.96 6.12
C ILE A 5 -33.63 -5.18 6.30
N LYS A 6 -34.19 -6.39 6.42
CA LYS A 6 -33.40 -7.63 6.52
C LYS A 6 -32.48 -7.86 5.32
N ARG A 7 -32.90 -7.44 4.12
CA ARG A 7 -32.12 -7.61 2.88
C ARG A 7 -30.95 -6.62 2.75
N PHE A 8 -31.03 -5.46 3.41
CA PHE A 8 -29.96 -4.46 3.49
C PHE A 8 -28.97 -4.72 4.64
N PHE A 9 -29.45 -5.28 5.76
CA PHE A 9 -28.63 -5.63 6.92
C PHE A 9 -28.02 -7.04 6.86
N GLY A 10 -28.26 -7.79 5.78
CA GLY A 10 -27.64 -9.08 5.49
C GLY A 10 -26.16 -8.99 5.09
N PHE A 11 -25.39 -8.08 5.69
CA PHE A 11 -23.93 -8.09 5.61
C PHE A 11 -23.45 -9.37 6.32
N LYS A 12 -23.35 -10.46 5.55
CA LYS A 12 -22.42 -11.54 5.89
C LYS A 12 -21.07 -10.86 6.04
N SER A 13 -20.59 -10.74 7.27
CA SER A 13 -19.18 -10.49 7.54
C SER A 13 -18.42 -11.66 6.94
N SER A 14 -18.06 -11.57 5.65
CA SER A 14 -16.96 -12.36 5.14
C SER A 14 -15.81 -11.96 6.04
N LYS A 15 -15.36 -12.87 6.90
CA LYS A 15 -14.12 -12.71 7.65
C LYS A 15 -13.05 -12.53 6.58
N GLU A 16 -12.72 -11.28 6.27
CA GLU A 16 -11.62 -10.98 5.36
C GLU A 16 -10.41 -11.67 5.94
N LYS A 17 -9.83 -12.59 5.15
CA LYS A 17 -8.60 -13.25 5.55
C LYS A 17 -7.55 -12.15 5.64
N LYS A 18 -7.13 -11.80 6.85
CA LYS A 18 -6.01 -10.89 7.06
C LYS A 18 -4.81 -11.50 6.31
N SER A 19 -4.28 -10.77 5.34
CA SER A 19 -3.01 -11.13 4.71
C SER A 19 -1.89 -10.78 5.66
N ASP A 20 -0.72 -11.40 5.51
CA ASP A 20 0.45 -11.07 6.34
C ASP A 20 0.76 -9.56 6.30
N PHE A 21 0.48 -8.91 5.17
CA PHE A 21 0.58 -7.47 5.01
C PHE A 21 -0.47 -6.71 5.84
N SER A 22 -1.76 -7.06 5.78
CA SER A 22 -2.78 -6.35 6.56
C SER A 22 -2.72 -6.69 8.06
N ALA A 23 -2.20 -7.86 8.42
CA ALA A 23 -1.90 -8.23 9.80
C ALA A 23 -0.80 -7.33 10.38
N PHE A 24 0.26 -7.03 9.62
CA PHE A 24 1.31 -6.12 10.07
C PHE A 24 0.77 -4.75 10.52
N PHE A 25 -0.09 -4.09 9.74
CA PHE A 25 -0.64 -2.78 10.13
C PHE A 25 -1.63 -2.83 11.29
N HIS A 26 -2.17 -4.01 11.58
CA HIS A 26 -3.07 -4.19 12.71
C HIS A 26 -2.30 -4.49 14.00
N ASP A 27 -1.21 -5.26 13.91
CA ASP A 27 -0.54 -5.85 15.07
C ASP A 27 0.78 -5.14 15.43
N ALA A 28 1.43 -4.47 14.48
CA ALA A 28 2.69 -3.74 14.72
C ALA A 28 2.46 -2.41 15.47
N SER A 29 3.46 -2.00 16.25
CA SER A 29 3.41 -0.71 16.98
C SER A 29 3.43 0.48 16.02
N ALA A 30 2.99 1.64 16.50
CA ALA A 30 3.04 2.87 15.70
C ALA A 30 4.48 3.25 15.29
N GLU A 31 5.47 3.01 16.16
CA GLU A 31 6.88 3.23 15.82
C GLU A 31 7.37 2.29 14.72
N GLU A 32 7.02 1.00 14.80
CA GLU A 32 7.42 0.00 13.81
C GLU A 32 6.78 0.28 12.44
N GLN A 33 5.49 0.60 12.42
CA GLN A 33 4.79 1.00 11.20
C GLN A 33 5.43 2.24 10.56
N LYS A 34 5.76 3.24 11.38
CA LYS A 34 6.44 4.46 10.92
C LYS A 34 7.80 4.13 10.34
N GLU A 35 8.59 3.29 11.00
CA GLU A 35 9.90 2.89 10.51
C GLU A 35 9.81 2.19 9.15
N VAL A 36 8.91 1.23 9.01
CA VAL A 36 8.68 0.53 7.73
C VAL A 36 8.23 1.50 6.64
N LEU A 37 7.28 2.39 6.95
CA LEU A 37 6.81 3.39 5.99
C LEU A 37 7.95 4.32 5.52
N MET A 38 8.81 4.76 6.44
CA MET A 38 9.97 5.60 6.10
C MET A 38 10.96 4.87 5.21
N ARG A 39 11.20 3.57 5.44
CA ARG A 39 12.05 2.73 4.58
C ARG A 39 11.46 2.60 3.17
N VAL A 40 10.15 2.39 3.07
CA VAL A 40 9.44 2.31 1.78
C VAL A 40 9.56 3.63 1.01
N ILE A 41 9.29 4.76 1.67
CA ILE A 41 9.40 6.09 1.04
C ILE A 41 10.83 6.34 0.54
N LYS A 42 11.84 6.06 1.37
CA LYS A 42 13.25 6.22 0.97
C LYS A 42 13.58 5.40 -0.26
N LYS A 43 13.19 4.13 -0.28
CA LYS A 43 13.44 3.22 -1.39
C LYS A 43 12.72 3.66 -2.67
N ALA A 44 11.46 4.08 -2.55
CA ALA A 44 10.68 4.59 -3.68
C ALA A 44 11.35 5.84 -4.31
N ASN A 45 11.83 6.77 -3.48
CA ASN A 45 12.54 7.95 -3.96
C ASN A 45 13.86 7.61 -4.66
N GLU A 46 14.63 6.65 -4.13
CA GLU A 46 15.85 6.16 -4.77
C GLU A 46 15.57 5.53 -6.14
N ASP A 47 14.51 4.73 -6.24
CA ASP A 47 14.15 4.06 -7.49
C ASP A 47 13.61 5.06 -8.53
N GLN A 48 12.83 6.06 -8.11
CA GLN A 48 12.43 7.18 -8.97
C GLN A 48 13.64 7.94 -9.50
N ARG A 49 14.61 8.25 -8.64
CA ARG A 49 15.85 8.93 -9.05
C ARG A 49 16.60 8.12 -10.11
N LYS A 50 16.74 6.81 -9.92
CA LYS A 50 17.39 5.93 -10.91
C LYS A 50 16.68 5.92 -12.26
N VAL A 51 15.35 5.95 -12.27
CA VAL A 51 14.58 6.02 -13.51
C VAL A 51 14.87 7.32 -14.26
N ILE A 52 14.88 8.45 -13.55
CA ILE A 52 15.21 9.76 -14.12
C ILE A 52 16.64 9.77 -14.66
N GLU A 53 17.63 9.34 -13.86
CA GLU A 53 19.03 9.27 -14.29
C GLU A 53 19.23 8.38 -15.52
N LYS A 54 18.51 7.26 -15.60
CA LYS A 54 18.55 6.36 -16.76
C LYS A 54 17.99 7.04 -17.99
N TYR A 55 16.86 7.75 -17.86
CA TYR A 55 16.25 8.50 -18.95
C TYR A 55 17.18 9.62 -19.45
N ASP A 56 17.77 10.40 -18.54
CA ASP A 56 18.68 11.50 -18.89
C ASP A 56 19.95 11.00 -19.62
N LYS A 57 20.51 9.86 -19.18
CA LYS A 57 21.63 9.22 -19.87
C LYS A 57 21.28 8.79 -21.29
N GLN A 58 20.06 8.29 -21.50
CA GLN A 58 19.60 7.91 -22.84
C GLN A 58 19.41 9.14 -23.73
N MET A 59 18.79 10.21 -23.22
CA MET A 59 18.54 11.44 -23.99
C MET A 59 19.82 12.22 -24.33
N THR A 60 20.86 12.14 -23.49
CA THR A 60 22.16 12.75 -23.76
C THR A 60 22.96 12.03 -24.86
N HIS A 61 22.74 10.73 -25.10
CA HIS A 61 23.35 9.99 -26.21
C HIS A 61 22.61 10.13 -27.55
N VAL A 62 21.43 10.75 -27.53
CA VAL A 62 20.58 10.97 -28.72
C VAL A 62 20.77 12.38 -29.32
N ARG A 63 21.48 13.28 -28.62
CA ARG A 63 21.86 14.60 -29.12
C ARG A 63 23.29 14.59 -29.66
#